data_AF-A0A346XSZ7-F1
#
_entry.id   AF-A0A346XSZ7-F1
#
_cell.length_a   1.000
_cell.length_b   1.000
_cell.length_c   1.000
_cell.angle_alpha   90.00
_cell.angle_beta   90.00
_cell.angle_gamma   90.00
#
_symmetry.space_group_name_H-M   'P 1'
#
loop_
_entity.id
_entity.type
_entity.pdbx_description
1 polymer ?
#
loop_
_entity_poly.entity_id
_entity_poly.type
_entity_poly.pdbx_seq_one_letter_code
_entity_poly.pdbx_strand_id
1 'polypeptide(L)'
;MDIATFQQQMVDLYGDRDAERGLARTFAWFTEEVGELSRALFRGDHDERMHEFADVLAWLASLAAQSGVDLAEAAQRYADGCPRCGASPCACRRG
;
A
#
# COMPACT_ATOMS: atom_id res chain seq x y z
N MET A 1 12.32 8.76 -3.05
CA MET A 1 12.28 7.45 -2.38
C MET A 1 11.65 6.46 -3.34
N ASP A 2 12.23 5.27 -3.49
CA ASP A 2 11.62 4.18 -4.27
C ASP A 2 10.85 3.22 -3.34
N ILE A 3 10.12 2.26 -3.94
CA ILE A 3 9.25 1.33 -3.21
C ILE A 3 10.04 0.45 -2.24
N ALA A 4 11.22 -0.05 -2.65
CA ALA A 4 12.06 -0.90 -1.82
C ALA A 4 12.59 -0.13 -0.60
N THR A 5 13.08 1.09 -0.81
CA THR A 5 13.56 1.99 0.24
C THR A 5 12.42 2.34 1.21
N PHE A 6 11.22 2.61 0.68
CA PHE A 6 10.05 2.90 1.50
C PHE A 6 9.66 1.70 2.37
N GLN A 7 9.58 0.50 1.79
CA GLN A 7 9.25 -0.71 2.53
C GLN A 7 10.27 -0.97 3.64
N GLN A 8 11.57 -0.84 3.36
CA GLN A 8 12.61 -1.00 4.36
C GLN A 8 12.48 0.03 5.49
N GLN A 9 12.16 1.28 5.17
CA GLN A 9 11.94 2.31 6.19
C GLN A 9 10.77 1.97 7.12
N MET A 10 9.68 1.37 6.61
CA MET A 10 8.57 0.92 7.47
C MET A 10 8.98 -0.23 8.37
N VAL A 11 9.82 -1.16 7.88
CA VAL A 11 10.41 -2.22 8.70
C VAL A 11 11.29 -1.63 9.79
N ASP A 12 12.15 -0.68 9.47
CA ASP A 12 13.07 -0.07 10.44
C ASP A 12 12.33 0.73 11.53
N LEU A 13 11.22 1.40 11.17
CA LEU A 13 10.42 2.18 12.10
C LEU A 13 9.50 1.32 12.97
N TYR A 14 8.88 0.30 12.40
CA TYR A 14 7.72 -0.37 12.99
C TYR A 14 7.80 -1.89 13.05
N GLY A 15 8.81 -2.52 12.43
CA GLY A 15 8.90 -3.97 12.23
C GLY A 15 8.73 -4.80 13.51
N ASP A 16 9.40 -4.43 14.59
CA ASP A 16 9.31 -5.16 15.87
C ASP A 16 7.90 -5.11 16.47
N ARG A 17 7.31 -3.91 16.50
CA ARG A 17 5.95 -3.69 17.00
C ARG A 17 4.90 -4.36 16.12
N ASP A 18 5.14 -4.37 14.83
CA ASP A 18 4.27 -4.98 13.83
C ASP A 18 4.29 -6.50 13.93
N ALA A 19 5.47 -7.09 14.17
CA ALA A 19 5.63 -8.51 14.44
C ALA A 19 4.91 -8.93 15.74
N GLU A 20 5.00 -8.14 16.81
CA GLU A 20 4.28 -8.40 18.07
C GLU A 20 2.75 -8.28 17.89
N ARG A 21 2.30 -7.26 17.15
CA ARG A 21 0.88 -7.05 16.85
C ARG A 21 0.32 -8.17 16.00
N GLY A 22 1.09 -8.68 15.04
CA GLY A 22 0.75 -9.79 14.16
C GLY A 22 -0.17 -9.41 13.00
N LEU A 23 -0.22 -10.30 12.01
CA LEU A 23 -0.79 -10.03 10.69
C LEU A 23 -2.27 -9.65 10.74
N ALA A 24 -3.08 -10.39 11.51
CA ALA A 24 -4.53 -10.17 11.57
C ALA A 24 -4.90 -8.79 12.13
N ARG A 25 -4.21 -8.33 13.19
CA ARG A 25 -4.42 -6.98 13.73
C ARG A 25 -3.84 -5.91 12.81
N THR A 26 -2.72 -6.18 12.15
CA THR A 26 -2.17 -5.27 11.14
C THR A 26 -3.12 -5.06 9.98
N PHE A 27 -3.78 -6.13 9.53
CA PHE A 27 -4.80 -6.05 8.49
C PHE A 27 -6.02 -5.24 8.96
N ALA A 28 -6.44 -5.36 10.22
CA ALA A 28 -7.51 -4.54 10.77
C ALA A 28 -7.17 -3.03 10.72
N TRP A 29 -5.96 -2.64 11.14
CA TRP A 29 -5.48 -1.26 11.03
C TRP A 29 -5.41 -0.78 9.58
N PHE A 30 -4.88 -1.61 8.67
CA PHE A 30 -4.89 -1.29 7.24
C PHE A 30 -6.31 -1.00 6.72
N THR A 31 -7.31 -1.81 7.11
CA THR A 31 -8.70 -1.56 6.69
C THR A 31 -9.31 -0.30 7.31
N GLU A 32 -8.85 0.08 8.50
CA GLU A 32 -9.26 1.32 9.16
C GLU A 32 -8.77 2.54 8.37
N GLU A 33 -7.48 2.59 8.00
CA GLU A 33 -6.95 3.70 7.20
C GLU A 33 -7.54 3.75 5.79
N VAL A 34 -7.89 2.60 5.20
CA VAL A 34 -8.65 2.60 3.94
C VAL A 34 -10.02 3.28 4.12
N GLY A 35 -10.63 3.13 5.30
CA GLY A 35 -11.85 3.83 5.69
C GLY A 35 -11.65 5.34 5.85
N GLU A 36 -10.55 5.77 6.47
CA GLU A 36 -10.19 7.19 6.60
C GLU A 36 -9.85 7.81 5.24
N LEU A 37 -9.07 7.12 4.40
CA LEU A 37 -8.80 7.51 3.02
C LEU A 37 -10.11 7.70 2.24
N SER A 38 -11.07 6.80 2.39
CA SER A 38 -12.40 6.98 1.79
C SER A 38 -13.05 8.29 2.26
N ARG A 39 -12.98 8.64 3.55
CA ARG A 39 -13.54 9.91 4.04
C ARG A 39 -12.81 11.11 3.45
N ALA A 40 -11.48 11.10 3.44
CA ALA A 40 -10.67 12.17 2.86
C ALA A 40 -10.95 12.36 1.36
N LEU A 41 -11.15 11.27 0.61
CA LEU A 41 -11.48 11.35 -0.83
C LEU A 41 -12.80 12.05 -1.11
N PHE A 42 -13.83 11.81 -0.30
CA PHE A 42 -15.17 12.34 -0.55
C PHE A 42 -15.47 13.65 0.17
N ARG A 43 -14.75 13.96 1.24
CA ARG A 43 -15.08 15.08 2.14
C ARG A 43 -13.87 15.93 2.55
N GLY A 44 -12.66 15.43 2.34
CA GLY A 44 -11.45 16.09 2.80
C GLY A 44 -10.81 17.02 1.77
N ASP A 45 -9.85 17.79 2.24
CA ASP A 45 -9.00 18.64 1.42
C ASP A 45 -7.80 17.88 0.82
N HIS A 46 -6.87 18.60 0.19
CA HIS A 46 -5.68 17.96 -0.40
C HIS A 46 -4.72 17.40 0.65
N ASP A 47 -4.58 18.07 1.79
CA ASP A 47 -3.63 17.70 2.83
C ASP A 47 -4.13 16.46 3.56
N GLU A 48 -5.43 16.39 3.86
CA GLU A 48 -6.08 15.19 4.39
C GLU A 48 -5.90 14.00 3.44
N ARG A 49 -6.12 14.17 2.14
CA ARG A 49 -5.88 13.09 1.18
C ARG A 49 -4.43 12.64 1.17
N MET A 50 -3.48 13.58 1.18
CA MET A 50 -2.06 13.24 1.20
C MET A 50 -1.69 12.43 2.44
N HIS A 51 -2.25 12.80 3.59
CA HIS A 51 -2.06 12.09 4.85
C HIS A 51 -2.58 10.65 4.76
N GLU A 52 -3.85 10.48 4.37
CA GLU A 52 -4.45 9.14 4.34
C GLU A 52 -3.85 8.24 3.25
N PHE A 53 -3.41 8.79 2.11
CA PHE A 53 -2.67 8.02 1.12
C PHE A 53 -1.33 7.52 1.67
N ALA A 54 -0.65 8.33 2.49
CA ALA A 54 0.61 7.94 3.12
C ALA A 54 0.39 6.83 4.17
N ASP A 55 -0.68 6.93 4.97
CA ASP A 55 -0.98 5.95 6.01
C ASP A 55 -1.42 4.59 5.43
N VAL A 56 -2.26 4.59 4.38
CA VAL A 56 -2.60 3.37 3.64
C VAL A 56 -1.34 2.72 3.04
N LEU A 57 -0.44 3.54 2.47
CA LEU A 57 0.80 3.03 1.89
C LEU A 57 1.73 2.43 2.96
N ALA A 58 1.86 3.07 4.13
CA ALA A 58 2.64 2.59 5.26
C ALA A 58 2.14 1.24 5.77
N TRP A 59 0.84 1.10 6.00
CA TRP A 59 0.28 -0.18 6.47
C TRP A 59 0.33 -1.29 5.41
N LEU A 60 0.23 -0.96 4.12
CA LEU A 60 0.47 -1.94 3.06
C LEU A 60 1.91 -2.47 3.11
N ALA A 61 2.90 -1.61 3.33
CA ALA A 61 4.29 -2.01 3.50
C ALA A 61 4.50 -2.87 4.76
N SER A 62 3.86 -2.53 5.89
CA SER A 62 3.85 -3.36 7.10
C SER A 62 3.25 -4.76 6.85
N LEU A 63 2.15 -4.85 6.10
CA LEU A 63 1.55 -6.12 5.71
C LEU A 63 2.47 -6.93 4.80
N ALA A 64 3.09 -6.27 3.82
CA ALA A 64 4.03 -6.91 2.91
C ALA A 64 5.23 -7.49 3.66
N ALA A 65 5.82 -6.72 4.59
CA ALA A 65 6.91 -7.19 5.44
C ALA A 65 6.51 -8.41 6.28
N GLN A 66 5.37 -8.38 6.97
CA GLN A 66 4.90 -9.50 7.79
C GLN A 66 4.53 -10.75 6.98
N SER A 67 4.17 -10.59 5.71
CA SER A 67 3.81 -11.70 4.81
C SER A 67 4.97 -12.18 3.93
N GLY A 68 6.16 -11.59 4.06
CA GLY A 68 7.34 -11.94 3.27
C GLY A 68 7.22 -11.54 1.79
N VAL A 69 6.45 -10.49 1.49
CA VAL A 69 6.26 -9.95 0.13
C VAL A 69 7.19 -8.76 -0.08
N ASP A 70 7.98 -8.78 -1.15
CA ASP A 70 8.71 -7.62 -1.65
C ASP A 70 7.78 -6.76 -2.54
N LEU A 71 7.56 -5.50 -2.15
CA LEU A 71 6.67 -4.61 -2.88
C LEU A 71 7.25 -4.14 -4.21
N ALA A 72 8.58 -4.02 -4.33
CA ALA A 72 9.22 -3.65 -5.58
C ALA A 72 9.13 -4.79 -6.60
N GLU A 73 9.22 -6.05 -6.15
CA GLU A 73 8.92 -7.23 -6.96
C GLU A 73 7.44 -7.27 -7.35
N ALA A 74 6.53 -7.09 -6.39
CA ALA A 74 5.08 -7.08 -6.67
C ALA A 74 4.68 -6.01 -7.69
N ALA A 75 5.34 -4.85 -7.66
CA ALA A 75 5.12 -3.77 -8.62
C ALA A 75 5.53 -4.13 -10.06
N GLN A 76 6.46 -5.07 -10.27
CA GLN A 76 6.86 -5.52 -11.61
C GLN A 76 5.70 -6.08 -12.42
N ARG A 77 4.62 -6.52 -11.76
CA ARG A 77 3.37 -6.93 -12.40
C ARG A 77 2.81 -5.89 -13.39
N TYR A 78 3.13 -4.61 -13.21
CA TYR A 78 2.65 -3.51 -14.04
C TYR A 78 3.76 -2.78 -14.81
N ALA A 79 5.01 -3.26 -14.78
CA ALA A 79 6.17 -2.58 -15.37
C ALA A 79 6.02 -2.37 -16.89
N ASP A 80 5.49 -3.37 -17.60
CA ASP A 80 5.34 -3.36 -19.06
C ASP A 80 3.89 -3.09 -19.51
N GLY A 81 3.07 -2.46 -18.66
CA GLY A 81 1.68 -2.13 -18.94
C GLY A 81 0.68 -3.03 -18.23
N CYS A 82 -0.57 -3.06 -18.70
CA CYS A 82 -1.62 -3.84 -18.07
C CYS A 82 -1.27 -5.34 -18.06
N PRO A 83 -1.28 -6.05 -16.91
CA PRO A 83 -0.92 -7.47 -16.83
C PRO A 83 -1.87 -8.40 -17.60
N ARG A 84 -2.97 -7.88 -18.14
CA ARG A 84 -3.94 -8.63 -18.95
C ARG A 84 -3.83 -8.39 -20.45
N CYS A 85 -3.56 -7.15 -20.87
CA CYS A 85 -3.58 -6.78 -22.29
C CYS A 85 -2.24 -6.21 -22.81
N GLY A 86 -1.25 -6.01 -21.93
CA GLY A 86 0.06 -5.45 -22.27
C GLY A 86 0.05 -3.97 -22.70
N ALA A 87 -1.13 -3.34 -22.80
CA ALA A 87 -1.24 -1.97 -23.26
C ALA A 87 -1.04 -0.94 -22.13
N SER A 88 -0.49 0.21 -22.51
CA SER A 88 -0.43 1.43 -21.70
C SER A 88 -0.82 2.63 -22.58
N PRO A 89 -2.03 3.22 -22.44
CA PRO A 89 -3.06 2.93 -21.43
C PRO A 89 -3.78 1.58 -21.64
N CYS A 90 -4.36 1.06 -20.57
CA CYS A 90 -5.10 -0.21 -20.58
C CYS A 90 -6.30 -0.19 -21.54
N ALA A 91 -6.47 -1.26 -22.35
CA ALA A 91 -7.58 -1.43 -23.30
C ALA A 91 -8.63 -2.48 -22.86
N CYS A 92 -8.58 -2.97 -21.62
CA CYS A 92 -9.54 -3.96 -21.12
C CYS A 92 -10.96 -3.36 -21.04
N ARG A 93 -11.96 -4.09 -21.54
CA ARG A 93 -13.37 -3.62 -21.52
C ARG A 93 -14.08 -3.82 -20.17
N ARG A 94 -13.52 -4.65 -19.28
CA ARG A 94 -14.00 -4.84 -17.90
C ARG A 94 -12.82 -5.07 -16.96
N GLY A 95 -12.97 -4.51 -15.76
CA GLY A 95 -12.11 -4.70 -14.59
C GLY A 95 -12.13 -6.13 -14.11
#